data_AF-A0A024FVF1-F1
#
_entry.id   AF-A0A024FVF1-F1
#
_cell.length_a   1.000
_cell.length_b   1.000
_cell.length_c   1.000
_cell.angle_alpha   90.00
_cell.angle_beta   90.00
_cell.angle_gamma   90.00
#
_symmetry.space_group_name_H-M   'P 1'
#
loop_
_entity.id
_entity.type
_entity.pdbx_description
1 polymer ?
#
loop_
_entity_poly.entity_id
_entity_poly.type
_entity_poly.pdbx_seq_one_letter_code
_entity_poly.pdbx_strand_id
1 'polypeptide(L)'
;MKAFSTIAYTILGPGAVLALDQLVTVPENYYIQIWPPDVVIWKQGIQTKEINSNIDYIVRLDSSLHVELKDMESISNIWQGIKNGGKILAKSVLPAGRTKNPSVQDEPGELLYESLLRQDSLDSSDMRKPVSIQTRLIGGISYTTSWTISGHLLKVWIQDNRIFTTNNRLCLSLQAYATEDNGMYMFTWRDNGVKIVLGQHGIPQDNLAPLHEGHLVAKVLSFGEAMINQKIRMNFDEADIKIPKSYHKRVEKKLSKNKVRRCVSKCHPDRFQVSCTDLSFPANKLLQDETSLVIQITFDNGGIINLSAEHYIKQKENGQCTVYIGASDDETWVLGTAILHANSIIIDKTGDDATYHVVNLKKE
;
A
#
# COMPACT_ATOMS: atom_id res chain seq x y z
N MET A 1 -21.15 -41.11 39.33
CA MET A 1 -21.46 -40.26 38.16
C MET A 1 -21.37 -38.80 38.59
N LYS A 2 -20.31 -38.09 38.18
CA LYS A 2 -20.17 -36.64 38.42
C LYS A 2 -20.48 -35.91 37.12
N ALA A 3 -21.46 -35.01 37.18
CA ALA A 3 -21.84 -34.16 36.07
C ALA A 3 -20.70 -33.16 35.79
N PHE A 4 -20.22 -33.15 34.55
CA PHE A 4 -19.32 -32.10 34.06
C PHE A 4 -20.16 -30.89 33.67
N SER A 5 -19.82 -29.74 34.27
CA SER A 5 -20.47 -28.45 34.04
C SER A 5 -20.06 -27.88 32.68
N THR A 6 -21.04 -27.65 31.83
CA THR A 6 -20.93 -27.08 30.47
C THR A 6 -20.58 -25.58 30.45
N ILE A 7 -20.33 -24.95 31.61
CA ILE A 7 -20.17 -23.49 31.72
C ILE A 7 -18.73 -23.01 31.44
N ALA A 8 -17.74 -23.91 31.37
CA ALA A 8 -16.34 -23.53 31.14
C ALA A 8 -15.98 -23.22 29.67
N TYR A 9 -16.84 -23.53 28.70
CA TYR A 9 -16.51 -23.37 27.27
C TYR A 9 -16.93 -22.03 26.65
N THR A 10 -17.65 -21.17 27.35
CA THR A 10 -18.20 -19.93 26.75
C THR A 10 -17.31 -18.70 26.96
N ILE A 11 -16.28 -18.75 27.82
CA ILE A 11 -15.48 -17.56 28.19
C ILE A 11 -14.13 -17.49 27.46
N LEU A 12 -13.70 -18.55 26.78
CA LEU A 12 -12.46 -18.55 25.98
C LEU A 12 -12.65 -18.09 24.52
N GLY A 13 -13.90 -17.88 24.08
CA GLY A 13 -14.24 -17.55 22.69
C GLY A 13 -13.77 -16.18 22.18
N PRO A 14 -13.88 -15.06 22.95
CA PRO A 14 -13.49 -13.75 22.43
C PRO A 14 -12.01 -13.41 22.63
N GLY A 15 -11.36 -13.98 23.64
CA GLY A 15 -9.96 -13.66 23.98
C GLY A 15 -8.94 -14.26 23.01
N ALA A 16 -9.25 -15.42 22.41
CA ALA A 16 -8.38 -16.08 21.44
C ALA A 16 -8.42 -15.41 20.05
N VAL A 17 -9.51 -14.71 19.71
CA VAL A 17 -9.65 -14.02 18.42
C VAL A 17 -8.84 -12.72 18.39
N LEU A 18 -8.59 -12.10 19.54
CA LEU A 18 -7.77 -10.87 19.64
C LEU A 18 -6.26 -11.15 19.76
N ALA A 19 -5.86 -12.40 20.01
CA ALA A 19 -4.46 -12.79 20.20
C ALA A 19 -3.72 -13.16 18.89
N LEU A 20 -4.42 -13.15 17.76
CA LEU A 20 -3.88 -13.54 16.44
C LEU A 20 -3.57 -12.36 15.52
N ASP A 21 -3.64 -11.12 16.03
CA ASP A 21 -3.10 -9.96 15.31
C ASP A 21 -1.57 -10.01 15.38
N GLN A 22 -0.97 -10.87 14.55
CA GLN A 22 0.45 -10.75 14.17
C GLN A 22 0.58 -9.49 13.32
N LEU A 23 0.71 -8.35 14.00
CA LEU A 23 1.01 -7.08 13.38
C LEU A 23 2.47 -7.10 12.92
N VAL A 24 2.72 -7.72 11.78
CA VAL A 24 3.94 -7.50 11.03
C VAL A 24 3.83 -6.10 10.42
N THR A 25 4.46 -5.12 11.06
CA THR A 25 4.71 -3.81 10.45
C THR A 25 5.92 -3.91 9.55
N VAL A 26 5.71 -3.80 8.25
CA VAL A 26 6.82 -3.70 7.29
C VAL A 26 7.23 -2.24 7.16
N PRO A 27 8.53 -1.89 7.22
CA PRO A 27 9.01 -0.54 6.91
C PRO A 27 8.66 -0.14 5.46
N GLU A 28 8.85 1.14 5.11
CA GLU A 28 8.50 1.74 3.80
C GLU A 28 9.02 0.96 2.57
N ASN A 29 9.98 0.05 2.74
CA ASN A 29 10.51 -0.83 1.69
C ASN A 29 10.55 -2.31 2.13
N TYR A 30 10.16 -3.22 1.23
CA TYR A 30 10.15 -4.68 1.44
C TYR A 30 11.54 -5.23 1.18
N TYR A 31 12.39 -5.21 2.20
CA TYR A 31 13.76 -5.69 2.04
C TYR A 31 13.80 -7.17 1.68
N ILE A 32 14.65 -7.51 0.71
CA ILE A 32 14.83 -8.88 0.25
C ILE A 32 16.30 -9.28 0.28
N GLN A 33 16.52 -10.59 0.34
CA GLN A 33 17.82 -11.24 0.17
C GLN A 33 17.77 -12.12 -1.07
N ILE A 34 18.86 -12.14 -1.84
CA ILE A 34 19.00 -12.99 -3.02
C ILE A 34 20.15 -13.97 -2.79
N TRP A 35 19.90 -15.25 -3.06
CA TRP A 35 20.89 -16.33 -2.96
C TRP A 35 21.02 -17.08 -4.29
N PRO A 36 22.22 -17.44 -4.79
CA PRO A 36 23.54 -17.12 -4.22
C PRO A 36 23.82 -15.61 -4.15
N PRO A 37 24.72 -15.16 -3.27
CA PRO A 37 24.93 -13.75 -2.93
C PRO A 37 25.76 -13.02 -4.00
N ASP A 38 25.93 -13.66 -5.15
CA ASP A 38 26.76 -13.21 -6.28
C ASP A 38 26.14 -11.99 -6.99
N VAL A 39 24.96 -11.54 -6.57
CA VAL A 39 24.32 -10.30 -7.04
C VAL A 39 24.94 -9.11 -6.32
N VAL A 40 25.87 -8.43 -7.01
CA VAL A 40 26.55 -7.25 -6.45
C VAL A 40 25.67 -6.00 -6.53
N ILE A 41 25.38 -5.41 -5.36
CA ILE A 41 24.66 -4.14 -5.22
C ILE A 41 25.69 -3.00 -5.23
N TRP A 42 25.54 -2.03 -6.14
CA TRP A 42 26.36 -0.82 -6.16
C TRP A 42 25.54 0.40 -5.73
N LYS A 43 26.23 1.49 -5.34
CA LYS A 43 25.59 2.77 -4.96
C LYS A 43 24.65 3.36 -6.01
N GLN A 44 24.74 2.92 -7.28
CA GLN A 44 23.97 3.43 -8.42
C GLN A 44 22.93 2.42 -8.95
N GLY A 45 22.71 1.29 -8.26
CA GLY A 45 21.73 0.27 -8.67
C GLY A 45 22.30 -1.15 -8.71
N ILE A 46 21.54 -2.05 -9.34
CA ILE A 46 21.86 -3.48 -9.47
C ILE A 46 22.52 -3.72 -10.84
N GLN A 47 23.73 -4.31 -10.87
CA GLN A 47 24.33 -4.71 -12.15
C GLN A 47 23.77 -6.06 -12.62
N THR A 48 22.93 -6.03 -13.65
CA THR A 48 22.31 -7.25 -14.21
C THR A 48 23.28 -8.11 -15.03
N LYS A 49 24.42 -7.57 -15.49
CA LYS A 49 25.38 -8.31 -16.35
C LYS A 49 26.05 -9.49 -15.62
N GLU A 50 26.14 -9.43 -14.30
CA GLU A 50 26.75 -10.48 -13.48
C GLU A 50 25.77 -11.60 -13.11
N ILE A 51 24.47 -11.40 -13.32
CA ILE A 51 23.45 -12.43 -13.05
C ILE A 51 23.56 -13.52 -14.12
N ASN A 52 23.86 -14.74 -13.70
CA ASN A 52 23.96 -15.88 -14.60
C ASN A 52 22.54 -16.34 -14.98
N SER A 53 22.17 -16.20 -16.25
CA SER A 53 20.81 -16.53 -16.72
C SER A 53 20.46 -18.02 -16.63
N ASN A 54 21.46 -18.90 -16.46
CA ASN A 54 21.28 -20.35 -16.49
C ASN A 54 21.26 -20.99 -15.09
N ILE A 55 21.28 -20.20 -14.02
CA ILE A 55 21.13 -20.70 -12.65
C ILE A 55 19.87 -20.14 -12.01
N ASP A 56 19.38 -20.84 -11.00
CA ASP A 56 18.26 -20.39 -10.19
C ASP A 56 18.75 -19.58 -8.98
N TYR A 57 17.99 -18.54 -8.66
CA TYR A 57 18.18 -17.67 -7.52
C TYR A 57 17.00 -17.78 -6.57
N ILE A 58 17.27 -17.74 -5.28
CA ILE A 58 16.24 -17.67 -4.25
C ILE A 58 16.12 -16.22 -3.78
N VAL A 59 14.98 -15.60 -4.04
CA VAL A 59 14.59 -14.29 -3.49
C VAL A 59 13.78 -14.53 -2.22
N ARG A 60 14.23 -14.00 -1.09
CA ARG A 60 13.56 -14.15 0.21
C ARG A 60 13.22 -12.81 0.80
N LEU A 61 12.07 -12.70 1.47
CA LEU A 61 11.78 -11.54 2.32
C LEU A 61 12.73 -11.54 3.52
N ASP A 62 13.36 -10.40 3.80
CA ASP A 62 14.28 -10.28 4.92
C ASP A 62 13.50 -10.16 6.24
N SER A 63 13.15 -11.31 6.81
CA SER A 63 12.35 -11.39 8.04
C SER A 63 13.01 -10.75 9.26
N SER A 64 14.33 -10.49 9.24
CA SER A 64 15.03 -9.84 10.34
C SER A 64 14.57 -8.39 10.59
N LEU A 65 13.97 -7.77 9.56
CA LEU A 65 13.40 -6.42 9.61
C LEU A 65 11.87 -6.40 9.76
N HIS A 66 11.21 -7.56 9.65
CA HIS A 66 9.74 -7.69 9.61
C HIS A 66 9.15 -8.14 10.95
N VAL A 67 9.98 -8.42 11.95
CA VAL A 67 9.54 -8.98 13.22
C VAL A 67 9.80 -7.97 14.34
N GLU A 68 8.96 -6.95 14.42
CA GLU A 68 8.45 -6.54 15.74
C GLU A 68 7.27 -7.46 16.06
N LEU A 69 7.56 -8.75 16.29
CA LEU A 69 6.72 -9.51 17.21
C LEU A 69 6.88 -8.78 18.54
N LYS A 70 5.98 -7.84 18.85
CA LYS A 70 5.73 -7.54 20.25
C LYS A 70 5.25 -8.86 20.83
N ASP A 71 6.16 -9.58 21.46
CA ASP A 71 5.80 -10.71 22.30
C ASP A 71 4.64 -10.24 23.18
N MET A 72 3.46 -10.80 22.91
CA MET A 72 2.25 -10.62 23.70
C MET A 72 2.38 -11.27 25.09
N GLU A 73 3.59 -11.45 25.62
CA GLU A 73 3.81 -11.88 27.00
C GLU A 73 3.48 -10.76 28.01
N SER A 74 3.38 -9.49 27.59
CA SER A 74 3.19 -8.37 28.53
C SER A 74 1.75 -7.83 28.67
N ILE A 75 0.73 -8.48 28.09
CA ILE A 75 -0.69 -8.19 28.45
C ILE A 75 -1.13 -9.01 29.69
N SER A 76 -0.33 -10.01 30.10
CA SER A 76 -0.56 -10.76 31.35
C SER A 76 -0.49 -9.89 32.62
N ASN A 77 0.14 -8.71 32.56
CA ASN A 77 0.23 -7.77 33.69
C ASN A 77 -0.90 -6.74 33.77
N ILE A 78 -1.76 -6.62 32.75
CA ILE A 78 -2.84 -5.61 32.73
C ILE A 78 -4.12 -6.13 33.43
N TRP A 79 -4.26 -7.44 33.59
CA TRP A 79 -5.44 -8.04 34.25
C TRP A 79 -5.26 -8.45 35.71
N GLN A 80 -4.04 -8.50 36.24
CA GLN A 80 -3.80 -8.75 37.69
C GLN A 80 -3.73 -7.48 38.55
N GLY A 81 -3.51 -6.29 37.98
CA GLY A 81 -3.42 -5.04 38.74
C GLY A 81 -4.77 -4.38 39.10
N ILE A 82 -5.86 -4.72 38.39
CA ILE A 82 -7.18 -4.06 38.57
C ILE A 82 -7.96 -4.63 39.77
N LYS A 83 -7.46 -5.66 40.48
CA LYS A 83 -8.23 -6.27 41.57
C LYS A 83 -7.74 -6.06 43.01
N ASN A 84 -6.53 -5.55 43.28
CA ASN A 84 -6.07 -5.45 44.68
C ASN A 84 -5.35 -4.12 45.01
N GLY A 85 -6.05 -3.23 45.72
CA GLY A 85 -5.50 -2.11 46.52
C GLY A 85 -5.48 -0.77 45.77
N GLY A 86 -6.36 0.21 46.02
CA GLY A 86 -6.77 0.70 47.33
C GLY A 86 -5.78 1.79 47.80
N LYS A 87 -6.22 3.06 47.75
CA LYS A 87 -5.72 4.26 48.48
C LYS A 87 -4.27 4.23 48.99
N ILE A 88 -3.43 5.23 48.61
CA ILE A 88 -2.60 6.07 49.51
C ILE A 88 -1.61 6.97 48.72
N LEU A 89 -1.68 8.28 49.01
CA LEU A 89 -0.66 9.37 49.05
C LEU A 89 0.27 9.73 47.86
N ALA A 90 0.00 10.91 47.31
CA ALA A 90 0.81 12.15 47.35
C ALA A 90 2.32 12.22 46.98
N LYS A 91 2.60 13.21 46.10
CA LYS A 91 3.79 14.09 45.96
C LYS A 91 5.14 13.47 45.54
N SER A 92 5.67 13.92 44.39
CA SER A 92 6.88 14.79 44.27
C SER A 92 7.37 14.86 42.81
N VAL A 93 7.45 16.06 42.21
CA VAL A 93 8.67 16.84 41.88
C VAL A 93 9.30 16.47 40.52
N LEU A 94 9.24 17.45 39.60
CA LEU A 94 10.02 17.63 38.36
C LEU A 94 11.54 17.81 38.67
N PRO A 95 12.50 17.55 37.75
CA PRO A 95 12.65 18.41 36.58
C PRO A 95 13.23 17.84 35.27
N ALA A 96 13.04 18.69 34.26
CA ALA A 96 13.50 18.72 32.87
C ALA A 96 14.93 18.22 32.59
N GLY A 97 15.05 17.47 31.49
CA GLY A 97 16.28 17.28 30.72
C GLY A 97 16.01 17.51 29.24
N ARG A 98 16.52 18.63 28.70
CA ARG A 98 16.57 18.93 27.26
C ARG A 98 17.63 18.03 26.61
N THR A 99 17.24 17.15 25.70
CA THR A 99 18.14 16.54 24.73
C THR A 99 17.88 17.13 23.34
N LYS A 100 18.95 17.69 22.75
CA LYS A 100 18.97 18.21 21.38
C LYS A 100 19.00 17.01 20.42
N ASN A 101 18.03 16.93 19.52
CA ASN A 101 18.12 16.02 18.38
C ASN A 101 19.05 16.63 17.31
N PRO A 102 19.96 15.85 16.71
CA PRO A 102 20.70 16.29 15.54
C PRO A 102 19.76 16.33 14.33
N SER A 103 19.89 17.39 13.52
CA SER A 103 19.21 17.57 12.25
C SER A 103 19.62 16.47 11.27
N VAL A 104 18.69 15.59 10.93
CA VAL A 104 18.80 14.69 9.79
C VAL A 104 18.64 15.54 8.53
N GLN A 105 19.66 15.53 7.67
CA GLN A 105 19.58 16.15 6.35
C GLN A 105 18.74 15.25 5.45
N ASP A 106 17.65 15.79 4.93
CA ASP A 106 16.85 15.16 3.88
C ASP A 106 17.66 15.12 2.58
N GLU A 107 18.13 13.93 2.20
CA GLU A 107 18.56 13.68 0.82
C GLU A 107 17.31 13.42 -0.04
N PRO A 108 17.15 14.11 -1.19
CA PRO A 108 16.02 13.87 -2.08
C PRO A 108 16.18 12.52 -2.79
N GLY A 109 15.28 11.58 -2.48
CA GLY A 109 15.11 10.29 -3.17
C GLY A 109 14.53 10.41 -4.58
N GLU A 110 15.14 11.22 -5.45
CA GLU A 110 14.71 11.46 -6.83
C GLU A 110 15.76 10.96 -7.83
N LEU A 111 15.81 9.65 -8.14
CA LEU A 111 16.56 9.17 -9.32
C LEU A 111 16.06 7.85 -9.98
N LEU A 112 14.86 7.33 -9.68
CA LEU A 112 14.44 6.00 -10.20
C LEU A 112 13.17 5.93 -11.06
N TYR A 113 12.55 7.07 -11.45
CA TYR A 113 11.18 7.05 -11.98
C TYR A 113 10.99 7.04 -13.51
N GLU A 114 12.03 7.02 -14.34
CA GLU A 114 11.85 7.17 -15.81
C GLU A 114 11.88 5.87 -16.65
N SER A 115 11.86 4.67 -16.07
CA SER A 115 12.03 3.42 -16.86
C SER A 115 10.87 2.43 -16.87
N LEU A 116 9.69 2.79 -16.38
CA LEU A 116 8.50 1.93 -16.51
C LEU A 116 7.64 2.39 -17.68
N LEU A 117 7.09 1.44 -18.45
CA LEU A 117 6.04 1.61 -19.49
C LEU A 117 6.48 1.48 -20.95
N ARG A 118 7.32 0.48 -21.25
CA ARG A 118 7.29 -0.21 -22.54
C ARG A 118 7.27 -1.73 -22.34
N GLN A 119 6.08 -2.32 -22.39
CA GLN A 119 5.91 -3.74 -22.68
C GLN A 119 4.65 -3.92 -23.53
N ASP A 120 4.80 -3.71 -24.84
CA ASP A 120 3.88 -4.27 -25.82
C ASP A 120 4.41 -5.64 -26.27
N SER A 121 3.53 -6.64 -26.18
CA SER A 121 3.52 -7.90 -26.93
C SER A 121 4.81 -8.77 -26.94
N LEU A 122 5.02 -9.55 -25.88
CA LEU A 122 5.67 -10.86 -26.01
C LEU A 122 4.80 -11.89 -25.28
N ASP A 123 4.14 -12.71 -26.11
CA ASP A 123 3.16 -13.74 -25.78
C ASP A 123 3.87 -14.94 -25.14
N SER A 124 4.37 -14.74 -23.93
CA SER A 124 5.10 -15.72 -23.14
C SER A 124 4.60 -15.64 -21.70
N SER A 125 3.37 -16.09 -21.47
CA SER A 125 2.81 -16.18 -20.12
C SER A 125 3.61 -17.12 -19.21
N ASP A 126 4.35 -18.07 -19.79
CA ASP A 126 5.09 -19.10 -19.04
C ASP A 126 6.44 -18.61 -18.51
N MET A 127 7.15 -17.72 -19.21
CA MET A 127 8.45 -17.21 -18.74
C MET A 127 8.35 -16.21 -17.58
N ARG A 128 7.14 -15.82 -17.18
CA ARG A 128 6.93 -14.83 -16.11
C ARG A 128 6.80 -15.46 -14.72
N LYS A 129 6.64 -16.78 -14.63
CA LYS A 129 6.37 -17.47 -13.36
C LYS A 129 7.66 -17.93 -12.68
N PRO A 130 7.74 -17.83 -11.34
CA PRO A 130 8.80 -18.45 -10.56
C PRO A 130 8.92 -19.95 -10.85
N VAL A 131 10.14 -20.48 -10.77
CA VAL A 131 10.43 -21.92 -10.87
C VAL A 131 9.77 -22.67 -9.72
N SER A 132 9.84 -22.11 -8.50
CA SER A 132 9.08 -22.61 -7.36
C SER A 132 8.84 -21.52 -6.33
N ILE A 133 7.82 -21.71 -5.49
CA ILE A 133 7.42 -20.79 -4.42
C ILE A 133 7.48 -21.58 -3.10
N GLN A 134 8.14 -21.04 -2.08
CA GLN A 134 8.13 -21.62 -0.74
C GLN A 134 7.16 -20.85 0.14
N THR A 135 6.24 -21.56 0.78
CA THR A 135 5.23 -20.95 1.64
C THR A 135 5.32 -21.40 3.09
N ARG A 136 4.74 -20.60 3.99
CA ARG A 136 4.57 -20.88 5.40
C ARG A 136 3.13 -20.65 5.81
N LEU A 137 2.57 -21.57 6.60
CA LEU A 137 1.24 -21.42 7.17
C LEU A 137 1.26 -20.47 8.37
N ILE A 138 0.42 -19.43 8.34
CA ILE A 138 0.17 -18.49 9.43
C ILE A 138 -1.34 -18.38 9.61
N GLY A 139 -1.86 -18.77 10.77
CA GLY A 139 -3.31 -18.76 11.02
C GLY A 139 -4.13 -19.61 10.05
N GLY A 140 -3.54 -20.66 9.46
CA GLY A 140 -4.19 -21.51 8.46
C GLY A 140 -4.11 -21.01 7.01
N ILE A 141 -3.60 -19.80 6.79
CA ILE A 141 -3.39 -19.22 5.45
C ILE A 141 -1.92 -19.46 5.04
N SER A 142 -1.71 -19.83 3.78
CA SER A 142 -0.38 -20.04 3.19
C SER A 142 0.19 -18.70 2.70
N TYR A 143 1.35 -18.31 3.24
CA TYR A 143 2.06 -17.07 2.87
C TYR A 143 3.35 -17.38 2.13
N THR A 144 3.71 -16.64 1.07
CA THR A 144 5.03 -16.81 0.46
C THR A 144 6.12 -16.32 1.39
N THR A 145 7.20 -17.07 1.44
CA THR A 145 8.41 -16.72 2.20
C THR A 145 9.62 -16.58 1.29
N SER A 146 9.62 -17.27 0.14
CA SER A 146 10.62 -17.10 -0.89
C SER A 146 10.16 -17.56 -2.27
N TRP A 147 10.81 -17.01 -3.29
CA TRP A 147 10.64 -17.37 -4.69
C TRP A 147 11.96 -17.93 -5.21
N THR A 148 11.93 -19.10 -5.83
CA THR A 148 13.03 -19.59 -6.66
C THR A 148 12.75 -19.15 -8.08
N ILE A 149 13.61 -18.29 -8.64
CA ILE A 149 13.45 -17.71 -9.98
C ILE A 149 14.72 -17.94 -10.79
N SER A 150 14.57 -18.20 -12.09
CA SER A 150 15.73 -18.30 -12.97
C SER A 150 16.47 -16.97 -13.05
N GLY A 151 17.78 -17.00 -13.29
CA GLY A 151 18.57 -15.77 -13.44
C GLY A 151 18.10 -14.90 -14.60
N HIS A 152 17.48 -15.49 -15.64
CA HIS A 152 16.80 -14.71 -16.67
C HIS A 152 15.59 -13.93 -16.10
N LEU A 153 14.70 -14.60 -15.37
CA LEU A 153 13.54 -13.95 -14.76
C LEU A 153 13.93 -12.91 -13.71
N LEU A 154 14.99 -13.17 -12.93
CA LEU A 154 15.54 -12.18 -11.99
C LEU A 154 15.98 -10.89 -12.70
N LYS A 155 16.64 -10.99 -13.85
CA LYS A 155 16.99 -9.81 -14.66
C LYS A 155 15.75 -9.05 -15.10
N VAL A 156 14.69 -9.76 -15.50
CA VAL A 156 13.41 -9.14 -15.87
C VAL A 156 12.80 -8.43 -14.67
N TRP A 157 12.75 -9.06 -13.49
CA TRP A 157 12.25 -8.43 -12.26
C TRP A 157 13.01 -7.15 -11.89
N ILE A 158 14.33 -7.13 -12.11
CA ILE A 158 15.15 -5.92 -11.89
C ILE A 158 14.87 -4.85 -12.95
N GLN A 159 14.81 -5.23 -14.23
CA GLN A 159 14.54 -4.32 -15.34
C GLN A 159 13.15 -3.68 -15.24
N ASP A 160 12.16 -4.46 -14.78
CA ASP A 160 10.79 -4.03 -14.55
C ASP A 160 10.61 -3.34 -13.18
N ASN A 161 11.70 -3.01 -12.48
CA ASN A 161 11.73 -2.40 -11.13
C ASN A 161 10.89 -3.12 -10.06
N ARG A 162 10.56 -4.40 -10.27
CA ARG A 162 9.95 -5.23 -9.23
C ARG A 162 10.91 -5.44 -8.08
N ILE A 163 12.20 -5.58 -8.41
CA ILE A 163 13.31 -5.53 -7.46
C ILE A 163 14.12 -4.28 -7.77
N PHE A 164 14.36 -3.46 -6.75
CA PHE A 164 15.13 -2.23 -6.86
C PHE A 164 16.03 -2.04 -5.63
N THR A 165 16.81 -0.97 -5.61
CA THR A 165 17.71 -0.66 -4.50
C THR A 165 17.38 0.69 -3.88
N THR A 166 17.25 0.72 -2.56
CA THR A 166 17.13 1.95 -1.76
C THR A 166 18.13 1.88 -0.62
N ASN A 167 18.91 2.94 -0.41
CA ASN A 167 19.93 2.99 0.66
C ASN A 167 20.89 1.79 0.65
N ASN A 168 21.34 1.36 -0.54
CA ASN A 168 22.17 0.17 -0.79
C ASN A 168 21.57 -1.16 -0.31
N ARG A 169 20.24 -1.25 -0.20
CA ARG A 169 19.52 -2.49 0.14
C ARG A 169 18.58 -2.87 -0.99
N LEU A 170 18.46 -4.17 -1.24
CA LEU A 170 17.49 -4.70 -2.20
C LEU A 170 16.09 -4.65 -1.61
N CYS A 171 15.16 -4.16 -2.40
CA CYS A 171 13.76 -3.97 -2.03
C CYS A 171 12.88 -4.60 -3.12
N LEU A 172 11.77 -5.19 -2.70
CA LEU A 172 10.68 -5.58 -3.57
C LEU A 172 9.66 -4.44 -3.65
N SER A 173 9.15 -4.17 -4.85
CA SER A 173 8.09 -3.18 -5.09
C SER A 173 6.79 -3.59 -4.39
N LEU A 174 5.96 -2.61 -4.02
CA LEU A 174 4.67 -2.85 -3.38
C LEU A 174 3.75 -3.65 -4.30
N GLN A 175 3.76 -3.34 -5.60
CA GLN A 175 2.96 -4.07 -6.57
C GLN A 175 3.44 -5.51 -6.73
N ALA A 176 4.75 -5.76 -6.85
CA ALA A 176 5.26 -7.12 -6.93
C ALA A 176 4.96 -7.91 -5.65
N TYR A 177 5.07 -7.28 -4.48
CA TYR A 177 4.64 -7.90 -3.23
C TYR A 177 3.15 -8.27 -3.26
N ALA A 178 2.28 -7.33 -3.66
CA ALA A 178 0.84 -7.55 -3.75
C ALA A 178 0.42 -8.61 -4.79
N THR A 179 1.22 -8.83 -5.83
CA THR A 179 0.85 -9.66 -6.98
C THR A 179 1.53 -11.03 -7.02
N GLU A 180 2.76 -11.14 -6.50
CA GLU A 180 3.58 -12.35 -6.54
C GLU A 180 3.59 -13.11 -5.20
N ASP A 181 3.11 -12.49 -4.12
CA ASP A 181 3.02 -13.11 -2.80
C ASP A 181 1.64 -13.75 -2.59
N ASN A 182 1.58 -15.09 -2.52
CA ASN A 182 0.40 -15.81 -2.06
C ASN A 182 0.12 -15.45 -0.60
N GLY A 183 -1.12 -15.07 -0.29
CA GLY A 183 -1.55 -14.80 1.08
C GLY A 183 -2.71 -13.82 1.14
N MET A 184 -2.94 -13.25 2.32
CA MET A 184 -3.96 -12.23 2.54
C MET A 184 -3.35 -11.01 3.24
N TYR A 185 -3.49 -9.85 2.61
CA TYR A 185 -2.79 -8.62 3.00
C TYR A 185 -3.76 -7.46 3.10
N MET A 186 -3.65 -6.66 4.16
CA MET A 186 -4.35 -5.39 4.24
C MET A 186 -3.36 -4.23 4.09
N PHE A 187 -3.57 -3.43 3.06
CA PHE A 187 -2.86 -2.19 2.78
C PHE A 187 -3.65 -1.04 3.41
N THR A 188 -2.98 -0.25 4.24
CA THR A 188 -3.58 0.91 4.90
C THR A 188 -2.61 2.08 4.92
N TRP A 189 -3.11 3.31 4.83
CA TRP A 189 -2.27 4.49 4.98
C TRP A 189 -2.12 4.85 6.48
N ARG A 190 -0.90 5.16 6.91
CA ARG A 190 -0.57 5.70 8.23
C ARG A 190 0.31 6.95 8.09
N ASP A 191 0.58 7.64 9.19
CA ASP A 191 1.26 8.94 9.21
C ASP A 191 2.56 8.97 8.38
N ASN A 192 3.27 7.83 8.29
CA ASN A 192 4.54 7.67 7.58
C ASN A 192 4.44 6.76 6.34
N GLY A 193 3.27 6.63 5.71
CA GLY A 193 3.12 5.91 4.46
C GLY A 193 2.29 4.63 4.54
N VAL A 194 2.52 3.73 3.58
CA VAL A 194 1.74 2.49 3.43
C VAL A 194 2.22 1.47 4.45
N LYS A 195 1.27 0.94 5.23
CA LYS A 195 1.47 -0.21 6.10
C LYS A 195 0.73 -1.40 5.52
N ILE A 196 1.43 -2.52 5.42
CA ILE A 196 0.83 -3.83 5.17
C ILE A 196 0.66 -4.56 6.48
N VAL A 197 -0.46 -5.26 6.61
CA VAL A 197 -0.70 -6.19 7.71
C VAL A 197 -1.12 -7.54 7.14
N LEU A 198 -0.60 -8.62 7.73
CA LEU A 198 -0.91 -10.00 7.34
C LEU A 198 -2.19 -10.47 8.06
N GLY A 199 -3.01 -11.26 7.37
CA GLY A 199 -4.09 -12.03 8.00
C GLY A 199 -5.51 -11.52 7.78
N GLN A 200 -6.47 -12.33 8.25
CA GLN A 200 -7.87 -11.96 8.33
C GLN A 200 -8.04 -10.95 9.47
N HIS A 201 -8.04 -9.67 9.14
CA HIS A 201 -8.60 -8.67 10.04
C HIS A 201 -10.06 -9.03 10.27
N GLY A 202 -10.53 -8.96 11.52
CA GLY A 202 -11.90 -9.29 11.94
C GLY A 202 -13.02 -8.44 11.32
N ILE A 203 -12.79 -7.92 10.11
CA ILE A 203 -13.75 -7.32 9.19
C ILE A 203 -14.50 -8.48 8.54
N PRO A 204 -15.82 -8.60 8.78
CA PRO A 204 -16.62 -9.63 8.13
C PRO A 204 -16.58 -9.44 6.61
N GLN A 205 -15.93 -10.36 5.90
CA GLN A 205 -15.78 -10.30 4.44
C GLN A 205 -17.12 -10.39 3.70
N ASP A 206 -18.12 -11.02 4.31
CA ASP A 206 -19.47 -11.19 3.75
C ASP A 206 -20.16 -9.87 3.38
N ASN A 207 -19.68 -8.75 3.93
CA ASN A 207 -20.22 -7.41 3.66
C ASN A 207 -19.38 -6.61 2.65
N LEU A 208 -18.27 -7.15 2.15
CA LEU A 208 -17.37 -6.48 1.23
C LEU A 208 -17.51 -7.06 -0.17
N ALA A 209 -17.85 -6.20 -1.14
CA ALA A 209 -17.98 -6.61 -2.53
C ALA A 209 -16.60 -7.03 -3.11
N PRO A 210 -16.40 -8.29 -3.52
CA PRO A 210 -15.11 -8.79 -4.00
C PRO A 210 -14.82 -8.28 -5.42
N LEU A 211 -13.67 -7.64 -5.60
CA LEU A 211 -13.23 -7.07 -6.87
C LEU A 211 -12.12 -7.94 -7.48
N HIS A 212 -12.42 -8.70 -8.53
CA HIS A 212 -11.44 -9.59 -9.16
C HIS A 212 -10.54 -8.83 -10.15
N GLU A 213 -9.22 -9.02 -10.07
CA GLU A 213 -8.20 -8.29 -10.86
C GLU A 213 -8.48 -8.29 -12.37
N GLY A 214 -8.89 -9.44 -12.92
CA GLY A 214 -9.21 -9.59 -14.36
C GLY A 214 -10.50 -8.89 -14.84
N HIS A 215 -11.35 -8.41 -13.93
CA HIS A 215 -12.69 -7.91 -14.23
C HIS A 215 -12.98 -6.54 -13.60
N LEU A 216 -11.95 -5.70 -13.43
CA LEU A 216 -12.11 -4.36 -12.85
C LEU A 216 -12.63 -3.37 -13.90
N VAL A 217 -13.95 -3.37 -14.09
CA VAL A 217 -14.69 -2.37 -14.87
C VAL A 217 -15.61 -1.58 -13.93
N ALA A 218 -15.66 -0.27 -14.09
CA ALA A 218 -16.45 0.59 -13.22
C ALA A 218 -17.08 1.78 -13.95
N LYS A 219 -18.12 2.34 -13.33
CA LYS A 219 -18.57 3.70 -13.57
C LYS A 219 -17.74 4.65 -12.72
N VAL A 220 -17.12 5.65 -13.35
CA VAL A 220 -16.32 6.67 -12.68
C VAL A 220 -17.01 8.02 -12.81
N LEU A 221 -17.42 8.60 -11.70
CA LEU A 221 -17.83 10.00 -11.61
C LEU A 221 -16.61 10.82 -11.18
N SER A 222 -16.16 11.72 -12.04
CA SER A 222 -14.98 12.54 -11.77
C SER A 222 -15.21 13.95 -12.33
N PHE A 223 -14.99 14.99 -11.52
CA PHE A 223 -15.17 16.38 -11.94
C PHE A 223 -16.55 16.67 -12.54
N GLY A 224 -17.62 16.11 -11.97
CA GLY A 224 -18.99 16.26 -12.46
C GLY A 224 -19.32 15.51 -13.77
N GLU A 225 -18.38 14.75 -14.33
CA GLU A 225 -18.61 13.91 -15.52
C GLU A 225 -18.69 12.44 -15.12
N ALA A 226 -19.75 11.76 -15.55
CA ALA A 226 -19.90 10.32 -15.38
C ALA A 226 -19.36 9.58 -16.62
N MET A 227 -18.41 8.69 -16.39
CA MET A 227 -17.81 7.81 -17.40
C MET A 227 -18.23 6.39 -17.08
N ILE A 228 -18.78 5.68 -18.06
CA ILE A 228 -19.25 4.29 -17.91
C ILE A 228 -18.22 3.32 -18.49
N ASN A 229 -18.23 2.07 -18.02
CA ASN A 229 -17.41 0.97 -18.53
C ASN A 229 -15.90 1.30 -18.59
N GLN A 230 -15.39 1.97 -17.56
CA GLN A 230 -13.98 2.34 -17.45
C GLN A 230 -13.17 1.17 -16.94
N LYS A 231 -12.06 0.85 -17.60
CA LYS A 231 -11.09 -0.12 -17.09
C LYS A 231 -10.36 0.49 -15.90
N ILE A 232 -10.26 -0.28 -14.82
CA ILE A 232 -9.57 0.11 -13.59
C ILE A 232 -8.45 -0.89 -13.34
N ARG A 233 -7.30 -0.42 -12.84
CA ARG A 233 -6.21 -1.26 -12.36
C ARG A 233 -5.67 -0.71 -11.05
N MET A 234 -5.43 -1.57 -10.06
CA MET A 234 -4.69 -1.21 -8.86
C MET A 234 -3.18 -1.27 -9.16
N ASN A 235 -2.43 -0.22 -8.84
CA ASN A 235 -0.97 -0.26 -8.91
C ASN A 235 -0.35 0.45 -7.71
N PHE A 236 0.09 -0.30 -6.71
CA PHE A 236 0.59 0.27 -5.46
C PHE A 236 2.02 0.83 -5.54
N ASP A 237 2.69 0.70 -6.69
CA ASP A 237 3.95 1.42 -6.94
C ASP A 237 3.70 2.85 -7.42
N GLU A 238 2.49 3.15 -7.87
CA GLU A 238 2.10 4.50 -8.25
C GLU A 238 1.61 5.24 -7.01
N ALA A 239 2.18 6.42 -6.74
CA ALA A 239 1.64 7.27 -5.68
C ALA A 239 0.33 7.95 -6.09
N ASP A 240 0.13 8.18 -7.39
CA ASP A 240 -0.93 9.02 -7.96
C ASP A 240 -2.15 8.20 -8.42
N ILE A 241 -3.28 8.88 -8.58
CA ILE A 241 -4.42 8.38 -9.35
C ILE A 241 -4.18 8.77 -10.81
N LYS A 242 -3.91 7.79 -11.67
CA LYS A 242 -3.71 8.06 -13.10
C LYS A 242 -5.03 7.95 -13.87
N ILE A 243 -5.31 8.96 -14.68
CA ILE A 243 -6.53 9.12 -15.45
C ILE A 243 -6.24 8.79 -16.92
N PRO A 244 -7.11 8.08 -17.65
CA PRO A 244 -6.94 7.81 -19.08
C PRO A 244 -6.61 9.08 -19.87
N LYS A 245 -5.69 8.98 -20.85
CA LYS A 245 -5.22 10.13 -21.63
C LYS A 245 -6.36 10.91 -22.29
N SER A 246 -7.38 10.21 -22.77
CA SER A 246 -8.58 10.80 -23.38
C SER A 246 -9.35 11.76 -22.44
N TYR A 247 -9.31 11.53 -21.13
CA TYR A 247 -9.96 12.35 -20.11
C TYR A 247 -9.00 13.32 -19.42
N HIS A 248 -7.70 12.98 -19.32
CA HIS A 248 -6.71 13.79 -18.59
C HIS A 248 -6.64 15.24 -19.07
N LYS A 249 -6.71 15.50 -20.40
CA LYS A 249 -6.73 16.88 -20.95
C LYS A 249 -7.91 17.71 -20.43
N ARG A 250 -9.06 17.08 -20.17
CA ARG A 250 -10.25 17.76 -19.64
C ARG A 250 -10.07 18.09 -18.16
N VAL A 251 -9.52 17.14 -17.40
CA VAL A 251 -9.16 17.32 -15.99
C VAL A 251 -8.16 18.47 -15.85
N GLU A 252 -7.11 18.47 -16.65
CA GLU A 252 -6.12 19.56 -16.69
C GLU A 252 -6.78 20.93 -16.97
N LYS A 253 -7.70 21.00 -17.94
CA LYS A 253 -8.43 22.24 -18.24
C LYS A 253 -9.26 22.71 -17.03
N LYS A 254 -9.91 21.80 -16.30
CA LYS A 254 -10.68 22.10 -15.09
C LYS A 254 -9.78 22.52 -13.93
N LEU A 255 -8.66 21.83 -13.72
CA LEU A 255 -7.66 22.20 -12.73
C LEU A 255 -7.07 23.60 -13.01
N SER A 256 -6.74 23.88 -14.26
CA SER A 256 -6.21 25.20 -14.69
C SER A 256 -7.18 26.35 -14.41
N LYS A 257 -8.50 26.14 -14.60
CA LYS A 257 -9.54 27.12 -14.23
C LYS A 257 -9.54 27.43 -12.73
N ASN A 258 -9.10 26.49 -11.90
CA ASN A 258 -9.00 26.62 -10.44
C ASN A 258 -7.60 27.07 -9.98
N LYS A 259 -6.82 27.72 -10.87
CA LYS A 259 -5.44 28.20 -10.61
C LYS A 259 -4.43 27.09 -10.26
N VAL A 260 -4.79 25.83 -10.47
CA VAL A 260 -3.89 24.70 -10.33
C VAL A 260 -3.01 24.64 -11.58
N ARG A 261 -1.68 24.63 -11.40
CA ARG A 261 -0.71 24.67 -12.50
C ARG A 261 0.12 23.39 -12.54
N ARG A 262 0.58 22.99 -13.72
CA ARG A 262 1.59 21.93 -13.81
C ARG A 262 2.87 22.34 -13.10
N CYS A 263 3.55 21.36 -12.54
CA CYS A 263 4.88 21.56 -11.98
C CYS A 263 5.91 21.76 -13.09
N VAL A 264 6.73 22.80 -13.01
CA VAL A 264 7.63 23.19 -14.11
C VAL A 264 9.10 22.82 -13.84
N SER A 265 9.50 22.42 -12.62
CA SER A 265 10.95 22.24 -12.35
C SER A 265 11.39 21.40 -11.15
N LYS A 266 10.59 21.22 -10.10
CA LYS A 266 11.02 20.54 -8.83
C LYS A 266 10.06 19.50 -8.28
N CYS A 267 9.08 19.09 -9.08
CA CYS A 267 8.26 17.94 -8.75
C CYS A 267 7.89 17.27 -10.06
N HIS A 268 7.52 15.99 -9.99
CA HIS A 268 7.16 15.19 -11.16
C HIS A 268 6.41 16.04 -12.21
N PRO A 269 6.92 16.13 -13.45
CA PRO A 269 6.43 17.06 -14.48
C PRO A 269 4.95 16.82 -14.84
N ASP A 270 4.43 15.65 -14.50
CA ASP A 270 3.04 15.25 -14.70
C ASP A 270 2.12 15.60 -13.54
N ARG A 271 2.66 16.13 -12.43
CA ARG A 271 1.88 16.54 -11.25
C ARG A 271 1.48 18.00 -11.32
N PHE A 272 0.40 18.28 -10.60
CA PHE A 272 -0.14 19.61 -10.44
C PHE A 272 0.17 20.19 -9.06
N GLN A 273 0.41 21.51 -9.03
CA GLN A 273 0.62 22.28 -7.81
C GLN A 273 -0.31 23.51 -7.75
N VAL A 274 -0.65 23.90 -6.53
CA VAL A 274 -1.48 25.08 -6.24
C VAL A 274 -1.15 25.60 -4.85
N SER A 275 -1.35 26.89 -4.59
CA SER A 275 -1.24 27.39 -3.22
C SER A 275 -2.29 26.70 -2.34
N CYS A 276 -1.89 26.18 -1.17
CA CYS A 276 -2.85 25.60 -0.24
C CYS A 276 -3.86 26.64 0.26
N THR A 277 -3.52 27.94 0.23
CA THR A 277 -4.44 29.04 0.58
C THR A 277 -5.49 29.30 -0.50
N ASP A 278 -5.16 29.05 -1.77
CA ASP A 278 -6.10 29.16 -2.89
C ASP A 278 -7.07 27.97 -2.91
N LEU A 279 -6.63 26.84 -2.34
CA LEU A 279 -7.46 25.71 -1.96
C LEU A 279 -8.16 25.95 -0.62
N SER A 280 -8.73 27.14 -0.40
CA SER A 280 -9.71 27.31 0.67
C SER A 280 -10.89 26.40 0.32
N PHE A 281 -10.85 25.17 0.81
CA PHE A 281 -11.88 24.14 0.67
C PHE A 281 -12.94 24.37 1.75
N PRO A 282 -14.04 25.10 1.53
CA PRO A 282 -15.24 24.73 2.26
C PRO A 282 -15.70 23.41 1.65
N ALA A 283 -15.80 22.37 2.47
CA ALA A 283 -16.40 21.07 2.14
C ALA A 283 -17.75 21.20 1.40
N ASN A 284 -18.38 22.38 1.47
CA ASN A 284 -19.70 22.69 0.94
C ASN A 284 -19.72 23.28 -0.49
N LYS A 285 -18.60 23.78 -1.05
CA LYS A 285 -18.59 24.33 -2.44
C LYS A 285 -18.31 23.29 -3.52
N LEU A 286 -17.72 22.15 -3.17
CA LEU A 286 -17.41 21.08 -4.13
C LEU A 286 -18.55 20.09 -4.34
N LEU A 287 -19.71 20.27 -3.69
CA LEU A 287 -20.82 19.33 -3.79
C LEU A 287 -21.90 19.75 -4.80
N GLN A 288 -21.86 20.96 -5.36
CA GLN A 288 -22.94 21.49 -6.21
C GLN A 288 -22.52 22.09 -7.56
N ASP A 289 -21.22 22.23 -7.84
CA ASP A 289 -20.73 22.83 -9.11
C ASP A 289 -19.95 21.83 -9.99
N GLU A 290 -19.83 22.14 -11.29
CA GLU A 290 -18.99 21.45 -12.32
C GLU A 290 -17.49 21.33 -11.95
N THR A 291 -17.10 21.86 -10.79
CA THR A 291 -15.75 21.92 -10.25
C THR A 291 -15.52 20.94 -9.09
N SER A 292 -16.48 20.05 -8.80
CA SER A 292 -16.34 19.04 -7.74
C SER A 292 -15.09 18.17 -7.93
N LEU A 293 -14.10 18.33 -7.06
CA LEU A 293 -12.88 17.51 -7.01
C LEU A 293 -13.17 16.17 -6.32
N VAL A 294 -14.34 15.58 -6.58
CA VAL A 294 -14.75 14.28 -6.06
C VAL A 294 -14.54 13.24 -7.15
N ILE A 295 -13.93 12.12 -6.76
CA ILE A 295 -13.82 10.93 -7.60
C ILE A 295 -14.62 9.84 -6.89
N GLN A 296 -15.65 9.34 -7.57
CA GLN A 296 -16.42 8.18 -7.13
C GLN A 296 -16.30 7.09 -8.18
N ILE A 297 -15.90 5.91 -7.76
CA ILE A 297 -15.75 4.73 -8.60
C ILE A 297 -16.75 3.69 -8.10
N THR A 298 -17.69 3.31 -8.94
CA THR A 298 -18.73 2.32 -8.64
C THR A 298 -18.54 1.11 -9.55
N PHE A 299 -18.24 -0.03 -8.94
CA PHE A 299 -18.07 -1.31 -9.62
C PHE A 299 -19.41 -2.03 -9.77
N ASP A 300 -19.50 -2.92 -10.75
CA ASP A 300 -20.74 -3.64 -11.09
C ASP A 300 -21.26 -4.54 -9.96
N ASN A 301 -20.35 -5.01 -9.09
CA ASN A 301 -20.69 -5.79 -7.91
C ASN A 301 -21.17 -4.95 -6.71
N GLY A 302 -21.35 -3.64 -6.90
CA GLY A 302 -21.76 -2.70 -5.85
C GLY A 302 -20.62 -2.17 -4.98
N GLY A 303 -19.37 -2.55 -5.24
CA GLY A 303 -18.19 -1.96 -4.61
C GLY A 303 -18.09 -0.46 -4.94
N ILE A 304 -17.75 0.36 -3.94
CA ILE A 304 -17.63 1.81 -4.11
C ILE A 304 -16.34 2.31 -3.48
N ILE A 305 -15.57 3.10 -4.25
CA ILE A 305 -14.46 3.91 -3.76
C ILE A 305 -14.86 5.39 -3.89
N ASN A 306 -14.89 6.11 -2.77
CA ASN A 306 -15.18 7.54 -2.75
C ASN A 306 -13.94 8.32 -2.30
N LEU A 307 -13.50 9.28 -3.11
CA LEU A 307 -12.35 10.12 -2.85
C LEU A 307 -12.75 11.59 -2.95
N SER A 308 -12.76 12.28 -1.81
CA SER A 308 -12.71 13.75 -1.76
C SER A 308 -11.30 14.26 -2.09
N ALA A 309 -11.21 15.56 -2.38
CA ALA A 309 -9.96 16.24 -2.71
C ALA A 309 -8.87 16.07 -1.63
N GLU A 310 -9.25 15.99 -0.35
CA GLU A 310 -8.32 15.85 0.78
C GLU A 310 -7.53 14.54 0.74
N HIS A 311 -8.03 13.50 0.07
CA HIS A 311 -7.37 12.20 0.03
C HIS A 311 -6.24 12.12 -1.00
N TYR A 312 -6.25 12.98 -2.00
CA TYR A 312 -5.25 12.97 -3.08
C TYR A 312 -4.58 14.34 -3.28
N ILE A 313 -4.73 15.26 -2.32
CA ILE A 313 -4.01 16.53 -2.30
C ILE A 313 -3.23 16.62 -1.00
N LYS A 314 -1.90 16.69 -1.10
CA LYS A 314 -1.03 16.85 0.07
C LYS A 314 -0.44 18.25 0.16
N GLN A 315 -0.51 18.81 1.35
CA GLN A 315 0.17 20.05 1.70
C GLN A 315 1.67 19.79 1.89
N LYS A 316 2.49 20.64 1.28
CA LYS A 316 3.93 20.75 1.51
C LYS A 316 4.22 21.85 2.52
N GLU A 317 5.38 21.78 3.16
CA GLU A 317 5.84 22.73 4.18
C GLU A 317 5.94 24.17 3.66
N ASN A 318 6.21 24.35 2.36
CA ASN A 318 6.29 25.66 1.72
C ASN A 318 4.92 26.30 1.40
N GLY A 319 3.83 25.76 1.96
CA GLY A 319 2.47 26.23 1.71
C GLY A 319 1.91 25.89 0.31
N GLN A 320 2.62 25.08 -0.48
CA GLN A 320 2.13 24.54 -1.75
C GLN A 320 1.43 23.21 -1.53
N CYS A 321 0.38 22.96 -2.28
CA CYS A 321 -0.35 21.70 -2.28
C CYS A 321 -0.04 20.96 -3.59
N THR A 322 0.23 19.67 -3.50
CA THR A 322 0.47 18.78 -4.65
C THR A 322 -0.75 17.90 -4.85
N VAL A 323 -1.27 17.87 -6.07
CA VAL A 323 -2.40 17.02 -6.47
C VAL A 323 -1.84 15.72 -7.04
N TYR A 324 -2.18 14.60 -6.43
CA TYR A 324 -1.80 13.23 -6.81
C TYR A 324 -2.71 12.70 -7.91
N ILE A 325 -2.83 13.47 -8.99
CA ILE A 325 -3.54 13.09 -10.21
C ILE A 325 -2.55 13.23 -11.37
N GLY A 326 -2.43 12.17 -12.17
CA GLY A 326 -1.58 12.15 -13.36
C GLY A 326 -2.28 11.57 -14.58
N ALA A 327 -1.61 11.58 -15.72
CA ALA A 327 -2.06 10.86 -16.90
C ALA A 327 -1.66 9.37 -16.80
N SER A 328 -2.56 8.47 -17.18
CA SER A 328 -2.21 7.08 -17.45
C SER A 328 -1.50 7.00 -18.78
N ASP A 329 -0.71 5.95 -18.99
CA ASP A 329 -0.04 5.70 -20.27
C ASP A 329 -0.97 5.09 -21.32
N ASP A 330 -2.06 4.49 -20.86
CA ASP A 330 -3.10 3.85 -21.64
C ASP A 330 -4.49 4.46 -21.34
N GLU A 331 -5.54 3.79 -21.80
CA GLU A 331 -6.93 4.18 -21.55
C GLU A 331 -7.51 3.55 -20.27
N THR A 332 -6.67 3.20 -19.30
CA THR A 332 -7.02 2.58 -18.02
C THR A 332 -6.88 3.60 -16.89
N TRP A 333 -7.80 3.57 -15.91
CA TRP A 333 -7.60 4.26 -14.64
C TRP A 333 -6.63 3.45 -13.77
N VAL A 334 -5.58 4.09 -13.27
CA VAL A 334 -4.65 3.46 -12.34
C VAL A 334 -4.86 4.02 -10.96
N LEU A 335 -5.25 3.16 -10.03
CA LEU A 335 -5.46 3.51 -8.63
C LEU A 335 -4.18 3.22 -7.85
N GLY A 336 -3.41 4.28 -7.60
CA GLY A 336 -2.20 4.26 -6.80
C GLY A 336 -2.44 4.28 -5.29
N THR A 337 -1.37 4.41 -4.51
CA THR A 337 -1.44 4.45 -3.04
C THR A 337 -2.24 5.64 -2.50
N ALA A 338 -2.50 6.68 -3.30
CA ALA A 338 -3.37 7.78 -2.91
C ALA A 338 -4.76 7.32 -2.45
N ILE A 339 -5.29 6.21 -2.98
CA ILE A 339 -6.62 5.71 -2.56
C ILE A 339 -6.63 5.23 -1.10
N LEU A 340 -5.44 4.88 -0.56
CA LEU A 340 -5.28 4.36 0.80
C LEU A 340 -5.51 5.44 1.87
N HIS A 341 -5.52 6.73 1.49
CA HIS A 341 -5.88 7.82 2.39
C HIS A 341 -7.36 7.82 2.79
N ALA A 342 -8.22 7.19 1.99
CA ALA A 342 -9.66 7.08 2.25
C ALA A 342 -10.10 5.66 2.60
N ASN A 343 -9.28 4.67 2.25
CA ASN A 343 -9.66 3.25 2.30
C ASN A 343 -8.50 2.40 2.81
N SER A 344 -8.84 1.27 3.41
CA SER A 344 -7.92 0.12 3.43
C SER A 344 -8.27 -0.83 2.30
N ILE A 345 -7.28 -1.47 1.69
CA ILE A 345 -7.47 -2.45 0.63
C ILE A 345 -6.99 -3.80 1.14
N ILE A 346 -7.88 -4.78 1.18
CA ILE A 346 -7.51 -6.18 1.43
C ILE A 346 -7.27 -6.82 0.08
N ILE A 347 -6.14 -7.52 -0.05
CA ILE A 347 -5.77 -8.31 -1.22
C ILE A 347 -5.73 -9.76 -0.80
N ASP A 348 -6.60 -10.57 -1.39
CA ASP A 348 -6.60 -12.02 -1.25
C ASP A 348 -5.95 -12.64 -2.51
N LYS A 349 -4.77 -13.24 -2.32
CA LYS A 349 -3.97 -13.96 -3.30
C LYS A 349 -3.87 -15.46 -2.94
N THR A 350 -4.88 -16.00 -2.26
CA THR A 350 -4.92 -17.44 -1.95
C THR A 350 -5.47 -18.28 -3.11
N GLY A 351 -6.15 -17.66 -4.08
CA GLY A 351 -6.61 -18.29 -5.33
C GLY A 351 -5.72 -17.98 -6.53
N ASP A 352 -6.19 -18.36 -7.73
CA ASP A 352 -5.44 -18.16 -8.99
C ASP A 352 -5.34 -16.67 -9.39
N ASP A 353 -6.36 -15.88 -9.06
CA ASP A 353 -6.44 -14.43 -9.32
C ASP A 353 -6.46 -13.62 -8.01
N ALA A 354 -5.99 -12.36 -8.05
CA ALA A 354 -6.21 -11.48 -6.90
C ALA A 354 -7.68 -11.11 -6.79
N THR A 355 -8.16 -11.12 -5.55
CA THR A 355 -9.43 -10.50 -5.18
C THR A 355 -9.13 -9.33 -4.24
N TYR A 356 -9.58 -8.14 -4.63
CA TYR A 356 -9.48 -6.94 -3.81
C TYR A 356 -10.78 -6.71 -3.04
N HIS A 357 -10.68 -6.29 -1.78
CA HIS A 357 -11.81 -5.80 -1.00
C HIS A 357 -11.52 -4.39 -0.50
N VAL A 358 -12.43 -3.46 -0.78
CA VAL A 358 -12.31 -2.06 -0.36
C VAL A 358 -13.00 -1.86 0.97
N VAL A 359 -12.25 -1.42 1.98
CA VAL A 359 -12.76 -1.07 3.30
C VAL A 359 -12.73 0.44 3.45
N ASN A 360 -13.90 1.07 3.38
CA ASN A 360 -14.02 2.52 3.57
C ASN A 360 -13.68 2.90 5.02
N LEU A 361 -12.74 3.83 5.20
CA LEU A 361 -12.42 4.37 6.52
C LEU A 361 -13.54 5.33 6.94
N LYS A 362 -14.23 5.05 8.04
CA LYS A 362 -15.15 6.02 8.63
C LYS A 362 -14.31 7.14 9.24
N LYS A 363 -14.65 8.40 8.94
CA LYS A 363 -14.17 9.53 9.75
C LYS A 363 -14.79 9.38 11.14
N GLU A 364 -13.98 9.03 12.12
CA GLU A 364 -14.35 9.01 13.54
C GLU A 364 -14.55 10.42 14.08
#